data_AF-A0A1V1P3W8-F1
#
_entry.id   AF-A0A1V1P3W8-F1
#
_cell.length_a   1.000
_cell.length_b   1.000
_cell.length_c   1.000
_cell.angle_alpha   90.00
_cell.angle_beta   90.00
_cell.angle_gamma   90.00
#
_symmetry.space_group_name_H-M   'P 1'
#
loop_
_entity.id
_entity.type
_entity.pdbx_description
1 polymer ?
#
loop_
_entity_poly.entity_id
_entity_poly.type
_entity_poly.pdbx_seq_one_letter_code
_entity_poly.pdbx_strand_id
1 'polypeptide(L)'
;MEKKENQYALIQNCFRYFDMGIIGKSPIHLSYFQMPGAFSFKPLPKKECIFQLYDLLTNKYHFLAKNLWATYFNGDTIGKKKLPADKETFQAWIDVGIPKQNIIGLDSKHNFWKQSPHNAGKKYAPKCGAHTEIFYDRGENLKCRAHCFPGCNCGRFIEVTNTLFITYHIDDKTGYVQPLDKPFTETVIGLERVAMLQQNVSSVFEIDSLHPLICYIRSVSQKKLLITDNTFSVNERVIADHIRAILLLTFDGAPSPGKGGRARLMRKLIRETLTSLKLMNINDSKLINSIVEFAINFYSSFHPQLLRIQTRVLDYINEEKERFDLTLEKGYRRINRIVTNKLDKIISGEDIVKLEKQYGIPYCIVKHQLQKNDIKFSEYAYRKSLEQWKQINC
;
A
#
# COMPACT_ATOMS: atom_id res chain seq x y z
N MET A 1 12.09 19.53 -10.54
CA MET A 1 10.85 20.02 -11.15
C MET A 1 11.23 20.69 -12.45
N GLU A 2 11.07 19.99 -13.58
CA GLU A 2 11.24 20.61 -14.90
C GLU A 2 9.99 21.42 -15.24
N LYS A 3 10.16 22.64 -15.73
CA LYS A 3 9.06 23.59 -15.97
C LYS A 3 8.97 23.90 -17.47
N LYS A 4 7.98 23.29 -18.13
CA LYS A 4 7.39 23.79 -19.37
C LYS A 4 6.07 24.47 -18.98
N GLU A 5 5.66 25.57 -19.61
CA GLU A 5 4.54 26.40 -19.15
C GLU A 5 3.31 25.57 -18.67
N ASN A 6 2.93 25.73 -17.39
CA ASN A 6 1.81 25.04 -16.72
C ASN A 6 1.87 23.49 -16.68
N GLN A 7 3.02 22.88 -16.98
CA GLN A 7 3.29 21.45 -16.86
C GLN A 7 4.38 21.20 -15.82
N TYR A 8 4.16 20.19 -14.98
CA TYR A 8 5.02 19.87 -13.84
C TYR A 8 5.23 18.37 -13.74
N ALA A 9 6.47 17.95 -13.49
CA ALA A 9 6.80 16.58 -13.14
C ALA A 9 7.56 16.53 -11.82
N LEU A 10 7.18 15.58 -10.95
CA LEU A 10 7.85 15.28 -9.69
C LEU A 10 7.75 13.80 -9.33
N ILE A 11 8.59 13.35 -8.40
CA ILE A 11 8.42 12.05 -7.76
C ILE A 11 7.89 12.31 -6.35
N GLN A 12 6.66 11.87 -6.10
CA GLN A 12 6.03 12.04 -4.80
C GLN A 12 6.30 10.80 -3.94
N ASN A 13 6.86 11.02 -2.75
CA ASN A 13 6.92 10.00 -1.71
C ASN A 13 5.53 9.84 -1.09
N CYS A 14 5.00 8.61 -1.05
CA CYS A 14 3.65 8.32 -0.60
C CYS A 14 3.66 7.32 0.54
N PHE A 15 2.99 7.66 1.65
CA PHE A 15 2.70 6.73 2.74
C PHE A 15 1.20 6.47 2.84
N ARG A 16 0.77 5.22 2.63
CA ARG A 16 -0.65 4.79 2.68
C ARG A 16 -0.91 3.93 3.90
N TYR A 17 -1.30 4.58 5.01
CA TYR A 17 -1.55 3.91 6.28
C TYR A 17 -2.72 2.90 6.25
N PHE A 18 -3.66 3.07 5.31
CA PHE A 18 -4.82 2.20 5.15
C PHE A 18 -4.46 0.88 4.43
N ASP A 19 -3.36 0.84 3.68
CA ASP A 19 -2.87 -0.39 3.03
C ASP A 19 -2.07 -1.28 3.98
N MET A 20 -1.73 -0.81 5.19
CA MET A 20 -0.93 -1.56 6.17
C MET A 20 -1.43 -2.99 6.41
N GLY A 21 -2.74 -3.23 6.40
CA GLY A 21 -3.32 -4.55 6.65
C GLY A 21 -3.07 -5.62 5.56
N ILE A 22 -2.69 -5.19 4.35
CA ILE A 22 -2.42 -6.05 3.18
C ILE A 22 -0.93 -6.16 2.84
N ILE A 23 -0.07 -5.39 3.49
CA ILE A 23 1.39 -5.44 3.29
C ILE A 23 1.93 -6.83 3.63
N GLY A 24 2.87 -7.29 2.79
CA GLY A 24 3.46 -8.63 2.86
C GLY A 24 2.52 -9.76 2.44
N LYS A 25 1.21 -9.52 2.28
CA LYS A 25 0.26 -10.50 1.69
C LYS A 25 0.09 -10.27 0.21
N SER A 26 -0.13 -9.01 -0.16
CA SER A 26 -0.20 -8.59 -1.56
C SER A 26 1.20 -8.57 -2.18
N PRO A 27 1.37 -9.04 -3.42
CA PRO A 27 2.64 -8.97 -4.13
C PRO A 27 2.98 -7.56 -4.64
N ILE A 28 2.05 -6.60 -4.61
CA ILE A 28 2.18 -5.28 -5.28
C ILE A 28 1.82 -4.06 -4.42
N HIS A 29 1.68 -4.25 -3.11
CA HIS A 29 1.32 -3.17 -2.19
C HIS A 29 2.44 -2.95 -1.17
N LEU A 30 2.78 -1.68 -0.97
CA LEU A 30 3.76 -1.18 -0.02
C LEU A 30 3.09 -0.11 0.87
N SER A 31 3.53 0.03 2.12
CA SER A 31 3.06 1.12 2.98
C SER A 31 3.68 2.44 2.56
N TYR A 32 4.93 2.40 2.09
CA TYR A 32 5.65 3.52 1.50
C TYR A 32 6.10 3.17 0.08
N PHE A 33 5.80 4.03 -0.87
CA PHE A 33 6.19 3.86 -2.27
C PHE A 33 6.39 5.22 -2.94
N GLN A 34 6.97 5.21 -4.13
CA GLN A 34 7.21 6.42 -4.91
C GLN A 34 6.27 6.49 -6.09
N MET A 35 5.72 7.68 -6.30
CA MET A 35 4.72 7.95 -7.33
C MET A 35 5.20 9.09 -8.21
N PRO A 36 5.97 8.81 -9.28
CA PRO A 36 6.20 9.75 -10.35
C PRO A 36 4.87 10.29 -10.86
N GLY A 37 4.74 11.62 -10.84
CA GLY A 37 3.52 12.34 -11.19
C GLY A 37 3.82 13.42 -12.22
N ALA A 38 2.97 13.51 -13.24
CA ALA A 38 2.95 14.56 -14.23
C ALA A 38 1.62 15.30 -14.16
N PHE A 39 1.67 16.63 -14.05
CA PHE A 39 0.53 17.50 -13.87
C PHE A 39 0.48 18.54 -14.98
N SER A 40 -0.71 18.78 -15.52
CA SER A 40 -0.95 19.89 -16.44
C SER A 40 -2.15 20.70 -15.98
N PHE A 41 -1.90 21.96 -15.63
CA PHE A 41 -2.92 22.92 -15.18
C PHE A 41 -3.50 23.75 -16.34
N LYS A 42 -3.50 23.17 -17.53
CA LYS A 42 -4.16 23.65 -18.74
C LYS A 42 -4.92 22.45 -19.35
N PRO A 43 -6.03 22.66 -20.07
CA PRO A 43 -6.65 21.58 -20.83
C PRO A 43 -5.63 20.98 -21.80
N LEU A 44 -5.16 19.76 -21.51
CA LEU A 44 -4.43 18.91 -22.44
C LEU A 44 -5.46 18.07 -23.19
N PRO A 45 -5.41 18.03 -24.54
CA PRO A 45 -6.20 17.06 -25.29
C PRO A 45 -5.90 15.65 -24.76
N LYS A 46 -6.93 14.84 -24.45
CA LYS A 46 -6.70 13.52 -23.85
C LYS A 46 -5.86 12.63 -24.76
N LYS A 47 -6.08 12.77 -26.07
CA LYS A 47 -5.25 12.14 -27.10
C LYS A 47 -3.77 12.44 -26.90
N GLU A 48 -3.38 13.70 -26.78
CA GLU A 48 -1.96 14.06 -26.59
C GLU A 48 -1.38 13.44 -25.31
N CYS A 49 -2.13 13.49 -24.20
CA CYS A 49 -1.71 12.89 -22.94
C CYS A 49 -1.50 11.37 -23.05
N ILE A 50 -2.44 10.67 -23.70
CA ILE A 50 -2.40 9.22 -23.91
C ILE A 50 -1.26 8.83 -24.86
N PHE A 51 -0.99 9.62 -25.92
CA PHE A 51 0.14 9.40 -26.82
C PHE A 51 1.49 9.52 -26.09
N GLN A 52 1.67 10.56 -25.26
CA GLN A 52 2.89 10.73 -24.46
C GLN A 52 3.07 9.60 -23.44
N LEU A 53 1.99 9.20 -22.77
CA LEU A 53 2.01 8.08 -21.85
C LEU A 53 2.37 6.76 -22.55
N TYR A 54 1.77 6.49 -23.72
CA TYR A 54 2.08 5.30 -24.49
C TYR A 54 3.53 5.26 -24.99
N ASP A 55 4.06 6.39 -25.47
CA ASP A 55 5.48 6.52 -25.85
C ASP A 55 6.41 6.26 -24.66
N LEU A 56 6.10 6.82 -23.49
CA LEU A 56 6.86 6.55 -22.27
C LEU A 56 6.88 5.04 -21.94
N LEU A 57 5.72 4.39 -21.94
CA LEU A 57 5.63 2.98 -21.57
C LEU A 57 6.32 2.06 -22.59
N THR A 58 6.14 2.31 -23.89
CA THR A 58 6.63 1.42 -24.95
C THR A 58 8.05 1.75 -25.40
N ASN A 59 8.36 3.02 -25.67
CA ASN A 59 9.64 3.42 -26.25
C ASN A 59 10.70 3.75 -25.18
N LYS A 60 10.30 4.21 -23.98
CA LYS A 60 11.25 4.52 -22.89
C LYS A 60 11.36 3.39 -21.86
N TYR A 61 10.25 2.81 -21.44
CA TYR A 61 10.25 1.69 -20.49
C TYR A 61 10.33 0.32 -21.15
N HIS A 62 10.25 0.26 -22.49
CA HIS A 62 10.36 -0.96 -23.28
C HIS A 62 9.31 -2.02 -22.97
N PHE A 63 8.11 -1.59 -22.53
CA PHE A 63 6.99 -2.51 -22.37
C PHE A 63 6.45 -2.96 -23.73
N LEU A 64 6.19 -4.25 -23.83
CA LEU A 64 5.59 -4.85 -25.02
C LEU A 64 4.15 -4.35 -25.17
N ALA A 65 3.88 -3.62 -26.26
CA ALA A 65 2.56 -3.05 -26.56
C ALA A 65 1.41 -4.08 -26.48
N LYS A 66 1.65 -5.32 -26.93
CA LYS A 66 0.67 -6.42 -26.90
C LYS A 66 0.20 -6.80 -25.48
N ASN A 67 1.01 -6.50 -24.46
CA ASN A 67 0.73 -6.78 -23.06
C ASN A 67 0.02 -5.62 -22.36
N LEU A 68 -0.18 -4.48 -23.03
CA LEU A 68 -0.86 -3.33 -22.46
C LEU A 68 -2.38 -3.47 -22.58
N TRP A 69 -3.06 -3.18 -21.48
CA TRP A 69 -4.51 -3.12 -21.36
C TRP A 69 -4.89 -1.78 -20.76
N ALA A 70 -5.98 -1.19 -21.23
CA ALA A 70 -6.44 0.11 -20.80
C ALA A 70 -7.85 0.04 -20.22
N THR A 71 -8.18 0.94 -19.31
CA THR A 71 -9.57 1.13 -18.85
C THR A 71 -10.05 2.55 -19.14
N TYR A 72 -11.35 2.75 -19.35
CA TYR A 72 -11.94 4.08 -19.54
C TYR A 72 -13.31 4.16 -18.86
N PHE A 73 -13.74 5.39 -18.59
CA PHE A 73 -15.07 5.62 -18.01
C PHE A 73 -16.18 5.36 -19.04
N ASN A 74 -17.02 4.37 -18.78
CA ASN A 74 -18.09 3.95 -19.70
C ASN A 74 -19.41 4.73 -19.52
N GLY A 75 -19.40 5.78 -18.69
CA GLY A 75 -20.58 6.56 -18.39
C GLY A 75 -21.35 5.98 -17.20
N ASP A 76 -21.89 6.88 -16.37
CA ASP A 76 -22.63 6.53 -15.17
C ASP A 76 -23.35 7.77 -14.61
N THR A 77 -24.14 7.60 -13.55
CA THR A 77 -24.75 8.70 -12.79
C THR A 77 -23.87 9.07 -11.61
N ILE A 78 -23.32 10.28 -11.64
CA ILE A 78 -22.51 10.87 -10.56
C ILE A 78 -23.35 11.89 -9.81
N GLY A 79 -23.69 11.60 -8.55
CA GLY A 79 -24.62 12.43 -7.80
C GLY A 79 -25.96 12.56 -8.55
N LYS A 80 -26.31 13.78 -8.96
CA LYS A 80 -27.53 14.07 -9.74
C LYS A 80 -27.29 14.21 -11.25
N LYS A 81 -26.08 13.96 -11.73
CA LYS A 81 -25.70 14.18 -13.13
C LYS A 81 -25.39 12.86 -13.83
N LYS A 82 -26.11 12.57 -14.92
CA LYS A 82 -25.77 11.48 -15.83
C LYS A 82 -24.63 11.94 -16.74
N LEU A 83 -23.49 11.26 -16.67
CA LEU A 83 -22.34 11.52 -17.53
C LEU A 83 -22.23 10.44 -18.62
N PRO A 84 -21.94 10.82 -19.87
CA PRO A 84 -21.77 9.86 -20.97
C PRO A 84 -20.45 9.11 -20.85
N ALA A 85 -20.32 8.04 -21.64
CA ALA A 85 -19.06 7.34 -21.84
C ALA A 85 -17.97 8.28 -22.39
N ASP A 86 -16.75 8.13 -21.88
CA ASP A 86 -15.57 8.87 -22.30
C ASP A 86 -14.99 8.30 -23.61
N LYS A 87 -15.71 8.54 -24.71
CA LYS A 87 -15.34 8.05 -26.05
C LYS A 87 -14.02 8.63 -26.56
N GLU A 88 -13.63 9.83 -26.09
CA GLU A 88 -12.36 10.45 -26.47
C GLU A 88 -11.18 9.61 -25.96
N THR A 89 -11.21 9.19 -24.68
CA THR A 89 -10.18 8.32 -24.11
C THR A 89 -10.17 6.95 -24.78
N PHE A 90 -11.35 6.36 -25.03
CA PHE A 90 -11.44 5.09 -25.76
C PHE A 90 -10.80 5.16 -27.15
N GLN A 91 -11.11 6.21 -27.93
CA GLN A 91 -10.54 6.40 -29.26
C GLN A 91 -9.04 6.68 -29.21
N ALA A 92 -8.57 7.47 -28.24
CA ALA A 92 -7.15 7.74 -28.07
C ALA A 92 -6.34 6.46 -27.81
N TRP A 93 -6.87 5.50 -27.06
CA TRP A 93 -6.23 4.19 -26.86
C TRP A 93 -6.18 3.34 -28.13
N ILE A 94 -7.23 3.39 -28.96
CA ILE A 94 -7.22 2.75 -30.28
C ILE A 94 -6.16 3.40 -31.17
N ASP A 95 -6.09 4.73 -31.20
CA ASP A 95 -5.20 5.49 -32.06
C ASP A 95 -3.70 5.21 -31.78
N VAL A 96 -3.34 4.94 -30.52
CA VAL A 96 -1.96 4.53 -30.16
C VAL A 96 -1.69 3.04 -30.41
N GLY A 97 -2.71 2.26 -30.77
CA GLY A 97 -2.58 0.86 -31.18
C GLY A 97 -2.95 -0.19 -30.12
N ILE A 98 -3.59 0.18 -29.00
CA ILE A 98 -4.13 -0.82 -28.07
C ILE A 98 -5.30 -1.55 -28.74
N PRO A 99 -5.31 -2.90 -28.79
CA PRO A 99 -6.41 -3.65 -29.37
C PRO A 99 -7.73 -3.33 -28.66
N LYS A 100 -8.81 -3.16 -29.43
CA LYS A 100 -10.14 -2.80 -28.90
C LYS A 100 -10.61 -3.71 -27.76
N GLN A 101 -10.33 -5.01 -27.84
CA GLN A 101 -10.68 -6.00 -26.82
C GLN A 101 -9.90 -5.84 -25.49
N ASN A 102 -8.78 -5.13 -25.51
CA ASN A 102 -7.96 -4.83 -24.33
C ASN A 102 -8.32 -3.47 -23.70
N ILE A 103 -9.30 -2.75 -24.25
CA ILE A 103 -9.77 -1.46 -23.76
C ILE A 103 -11.12 -1.67 -23.05
N ILE A 104 -11.11 -1.64 -21.73
CA ILE A 104 -12.24 -2.04 -20.89
C ILE A 104 -13.00 -0.81 -20.39
N GLY A 105 -14.30 -0.73 -20.69
CA GLY A 105 -15.17 0.31 -20.16
C GLY A 105 -15.66 -0.06 -18.77
N LEU A 106 -15.41 0.78 -17.76
CA LEU A 106 -15.87 0.58 -16.38
C LEU A 106 -16.75 1.73 -15.88
N ASP A 107 -17.51 1.46 -14.82
CA ASP A 107 -18.45 2.38 -14.21
C ASP A 107 -17.77 3.45 -13.32
N SER A 108 -18.57 4.25 -12.63
CA SER A 108 -18.06 5.30 -11.74
C SER A 108 -17.30 4.80 -10.52
N LYS A 109 -17.45 3.54 -10.12
CA LYS A 109 -16.72 2.99 -8.98
C LYS A 109 -15.26 2.72 -9.32
N HIS A 110 -14.95 2.57 -10.61
CA HIS A 110 -13.66 2.11 -11.09
C HIS A 110 -12.93 3.11 -11.99
N ASN A 111 -13.62 3.92 -12.79
CA ASN A 111 -13.00 4.89 -13.69
C ASN A 111 -13.48 6.34 -13.48
N PHE A 112 -13.98 6.66 -12.28
CA PHE A 112 -14.32 8.03 -11.90
C PHE A 112 -13.72 8.38 -10.53
N TRP A 113 -12.75 9.28 -10.54
CA TRP A 113 -12.01 9.66 -9.35
C TRP A 113 -12.67 10.84 -8.68
N LYS A 114 -12.73 10.80 -7.34
CA LYS A 114 -13.25 11.87 -6.51
C LYS A 114 -12.29 12.16 -5.36
N GLN A 115 -12.00 13.44 -5.16
CA GLN A 115 -11.16 13.89 -4.06
C GLN A 115 -11.77 13.52 -2.71
N SER A 116 -10.96 12.95 -1.83
CA SER A 116 -11.40 12.65 -0.47
C SER A 116 -11.78 13.95 0.28
N PRO A 117 -12.88 13.97 1.06
CA PRO A 117 -13.29 15.14 1.85
C PRO A 117 -12.20 15.63 2.81
N HIS A 118 -11.33 14.72 3.28
CA HIS A 118 -10.21 15.06 4.16
C HIS A 118 -9.14 15.93 3.46
N ASN A 119 -9.04 15.84 2.13
CA ASN A 119 -8.03 16.55 1.33
C ASN A 119 -8.55 17.85 0.70
N ALA A 120 -9.87 17.98 0.49
CA ALA A 120 -10.47 19.20 -0.06
C ALA A 120 -10.49 20.37 0.95
N GLY A 121 -10.32 20.06 2.25
CA GLY A 121 -10.62 20.98 3.35
C GLY A 121 -12.13 21.26 3.43
N LYS A 122 -12.64 21.68 4.60
CA LYS A 122 -14.08 21.97 4.77
C LYS A 122 -14.61 23.11 3.87
N LYS A 123 -13.73 23.80 3.13
CA LYS A 123 -14.01 25.06 2.43
C LYS A 123 -14.40 24.89 0.96
N TYR A 124 -14.05 23.78 0.31
CA TYR A 124 -14.30 23.60 -1.13
C TYR A 124 -14.99 22.27 -1.44
N ALA A 125 -15.87 22.27 -2.44
CA ALA A 125 -16.47 21.06 -2.97
C ALA A 125 -15.38 20.13 -3.53
N PRO A 126 -15.40 18.82 -3.22
CA PRO A 126 -14.46 17.86 -3.77
C PRO A 126 -14.36 17.91 -5.29
N LYS A 127 -13.13 17.94 -5.80
CA LYS A 127 -12.87 17.82 -7.25
C LYS A 127 -13.05 16.38 -7.70
N CYS A 128 -13.50 16.18 -8.92
CA CYS A 128 -13.72 14.85 -9.48
C CYS A 128 -13.63 14.85 -11.01
N GLY A 129 -13.50 13.66 -11.59
CA GLY A 129 -13.39 13.49 -13.02
C GLY A 129 -13.20 12.03 -13.44
N ALA A 130 -13.41 11.78 -14.72
CA ALA A 130 -13.09 10.48 -15.31
C ALA A 130 -11.57 10.26 -15.29
N HIS A 131 -11.16 9.01 -15.20
CA HIS A 131 -9.76 8.64 -15.35
C HIS A 131 -9.60 7.41 -16.22
N THR A 132 -8.38 7.17 -16.68
CA THR A 132 -7.99 5.99 -17.43
C THR A 132 -6.77 5.35 -16.77
N GLU A 133 -6.74 4.03 -16.71
CA GLU A 133 -5.64 3.28 -16.13
C GLU A 133 -5.01 2.38 -17.19
N ILE A 134 -3.70 2.21 -17.11
CA ILE A 134 -2.97 1.22 -17.92
C ILE A 134 -2.50 0.09 -17.03
N PHE A 135 -2.74 -1.13 -17.50
CA PHE A 135 -2.33 -2.37 -16.88
C PHE A 135 -1.36 -3.10 -17.81
N TYR A 136 -0.37 -3.75 -17.20
CA TYR A 136 0.49 -4.70 -17.88
C TYR A 136 0.01 -6.13 -17.58
N ASP A 137 -0.27 -6.89 -18.63
CA ASP A 137 -0.60 -8.31 -18.57
C ASP A 137 0.67 -9.17 -18.47
N ARG A 138 0.87 -9.78 -17.31
CA ARG A 138 2.02 -10.65 -17.02
C ARG A 138 1.90 -12.06 -17.59
N GLY A 139 0.75 -12.42 -18.19
CA GLY A 139 0.57 -13.68 -18.88
C GLY A 139 -0.62 -14.51 -18.39
N GLU A 140 -1.12 -15.36 -19.29
CA GLU A 140 -2.32 -16.16 -19.06
C GLU A 140 -2.16 -17.23 -17.97
N ASN A 141 -0.95 -17.65 -17.68
CA ASN A 141 -0.64 -18.61 -16.61
C ASN A 141 -1.07 -18.10 -15.21
N LEU A 142 -1.27 -16.79 -15.04
CA LEU A 142 -1.72 -16.17 -13.78
C LEU A 142 -3.25 -15.95 -13.74
N LYS A 143 -3.98 -16.44 -14.73
CA LYS A 143 -5.43 -16.28 -14.87
C LYS A 143 -6.17 -16.97 -13.73
N CYS A 144 -7.00 -16.23 -12.98
CA CYS A 144 -7.82 -16.81 -11.90
C CYS A 144 -9.18 -17.36 -12.34
N ARG A 145 -9.66 -17.00 -13.54
CA ARG A 145 -10.98 -17.41 -14.07
C ARG A 145 -11.04 -17.20 -15.58
N ALA A 146 -12.01 -17.83 -16.25
CA ALA A 146 -12.21 -17.73 -17.70
C ALA A 146 -12.23 -16.27 -18.23
N HIS A 147 -12.91 -15.37 -17.53
CA HIS A 147 -12.93 -13.93 -17.81
C HIS A 147 -12.04 -13.18 -16.79
N CYS A 148 -10.73 -13.22 -17.01
CA CYS A 148 -9.76 -12.46 -16.23
C CYS A 148 -9.34 -11.22 -17.02
N PHE A 149 -9.52 -10.06 -16.40
CA PHE A 149 -9.29 -8.74 -16.98
C PHE A 149 -8.76 -7.80 -15.87
N PRO A 150 -8.28 -6.58 -16.21
CA PRO A 150 -7.89 -5.58 -15.23
C PRO A 150 -8.91 -5.41 -14.08
N GLY A 151 -8.42 -5.31 -12.84
CA GLY A 151 -9.25 -5.31 -11.62
C GLY A 151 -9.41 -6.66 -10.92
N CYS A 152 -8.88 -7.75 -11.50
CA CYS A 152 -8.77 -9.03 -10.80
C CYS A 152 -7.60 -9.05 -9.80
N ASN A 153 -7.79 -9.60 -8.60
CA ASN A 153 -6.75 -9.70 -7.55
C ASN A 153 -5.77 -10.88 -7.72
N CYS A 154 -5.66 -11.43 -8.93
CA CYS A 154 -4.87 -12.64 -9.21
C CYS A 154 -3.38 -12.38 -9.48
N GLY A 155 -2.98 -11.12 -9.66
CA GLY A 155 -1.60 -10.75 -9.97
C GLY A 155 -1.19 -10.86 -11.45
N ARG A 156 -2.13 -11.23 -12.34
CA ARG A 156 -1.93 -11.18 -13.81
C ARG A 156 -1.79 -9.75 -14.33
N PHE A 157 -2.76 -8.90 -14.00
CA PHE A 157 -2.81 -7.51 -14.46
C PHE A 157 -2.27 -6.59 -13.38
N ILE A 158 -1.19 -5.88 -13.70
CA ILE A 158 -0.57 -4.91 -12.79
C ILE A 158 -0.86 -3.51 -13.32
N GLU A 159 -1.61 -2.73 -12.55
CA GLU A 159 -1.81 -1.30 -12.83
C GLU A 159 -0.46 -0.59 -12.75
N VAL A 160 -0.06 -0.01 -13.88
CA VAL A 160 1.18 0.73 -14.06
C VAL A 160 0.95 2.21 -13.81
N THR A 161 -0.11 2.77 -14.42
CA THR A 161 -0.39 4.20 -14.42
C THR A 161 -1.88 4.48 -14.26
N ASN A 162 -2.19 5.65 -13.69
CA ASN A 162 -3.54 6.22 -13.65
C ASN A 162 -3.48 7.69 -14.10
N THR A 163 -4.28 8.04 -15.11
CA THR A 163 -4.40 9.39 -15.68
C THR A 163 -5.78 9.94 -15.40
N LEU A 164 -5.86 10.95 -14.54
CA LEU A 164 -7.06 11.61 -14.07
C LEU A 164 -7.32 12.87 -14.90
N PHE A 165 -8.52 12.98 -15.47
CA PHE A 165 -9.02 14.16 -16.15
C PHE A 165 -9.98 14.91 -15.23
N ILE A 166 -9.46 15.82 -14.41
CA ILE A 166 -10.23 16.50 -13.37
C ILE A 166 -10.98 17.69 -13.97
N THR A 167 -12.29 17.52 -14.15
CA THR A 167 -13.15 18.46 -14.90
C THR A 167 -14.35 18.97 -14.12
N TYR A 168 -14.64 18.41 -12.94
CA TYR A 168 -15.82 18.75 -12.15
C TYR A 168 -15.51 18.96 -10.67
N HIS A 169 -16.40 19.64 -9.95
CA HIS A 169 -16.58 19.48 -8.52
C HIS A 169 -17.96 18.90 -8.22
N ILE A 170 -18.05 18.15 -7.13
CA ILE A 170 -19.30 17.58 -6.62
C ILE A 170 -19.60 18.13 -5.24
N ASP A 171 -20.81 18.63 -5.03
CA ASP A 171 -21.31 18.94 -3.70
C ASP A 171 -21.83 17.66 -3.04
N ASP A 172 -21.13 17.20 -2.01
CA ASP A 172 -21.46 15.98 -1.29
C ASP A 172 -22.78 16.03 -0.51
N LYS A 173 -23.31 17.24 -0.22
CA LYS A 173 -24.59 17.39 0.47
C LYS A 173 -25.76 17.30 -0.51
N THR A 174 -25.62 17.94 -1.67
CA THR A 174 -26.73 18.10 -2.61
C THR A 174 -26.67 17.14 -3.79
N GLY A 175 -25.50 16.54 -4.04
CA GLY A 175 -25.21 15.69 -5.19
C GLY A 175 -25.02 16.46 -6.50
N TYR A 176 -25.00 17.80 -6.48
CA TYR A 176 -24.81 18.59 -7.71
C TYR A 176 -23.37 18.48 -8.22
N VAL A 177 -23.24 18.24 -9.52
CA VAL A 177 -21.95 18.14 -10.23
C VAL A 177 -21.83 19.29 -11.21
N GLN A 178 -20.83 20.14 -11.01
CA GLN A 178 -20.60 21.35 -11.80
C GLN A 178 -19.20 21.33 -12.44
N PRO A 179 -19.02 21.89 -13.65
CA PRO A 179 -17.71 22.00 -14.27
C PRO A 179 -16.74 22.84 -13.42
N LEU A 180 -15.45 22.49 -13.46
CA LEU A 180 -14.39 23.32 -12.91
C LEU A 180 -14.04 24.45 -13.89
N ASP A 181 -13.81 25.66 -13.36
CA ASP A 181 -13.31 26.79 -14.15
C ASP A 181 -11.92 26.52 -14.75
N LYS A 182 -11.11 25.75 -14.01
CA LYS A 182 -9.73 25.39 -14.35
C LYS A 182 -9.55 23.88 -14.28
N PRO A 183 -9.97 23.14 -15.31
CA PRO A 183 -9.72 21.70 -15.38
C PRO A 183 -8.23 21.42 -15.50
N PHE A 184 -7.79 20.27 -15.01
CA PHE A 184 -6.38 19.86 -15.04
C PHE A 184 -6.27 18.35 -15.23
N THR A 185 -5.10 17.92 -15.70
CA THR A 185 -4.76 16.51 -15.89
C THR A 185 -3.65 16.12 -14.92
N GLU A 186 -3.78 14.94 -14.33
CA GLU A 186 -2.78 14.34 -13.45
C GLU A 186 -2.53 12.91 -13.93
N THR A 187 -1.29 12.56 -14.22
CA THR A 187 -0.87 11.18 -14.46
C THR A 187 0.08 10.75 -13.37
N VAL A 188 -0.20 9.61 -12.76
CA VAL A 188 0.65 9.00 -11.73
C VAL A 188 1.09 7.62 -12.17
N ILE A 189 2.32 7.25 -11.80
CA ILE A 189 2.95 5.97 -12.12
C ILE A 189 3.36 5.30 -10.81
N GLY A 190 3.13 3.99 -10.67
CA GLY A 190 3.66 3.24 -9.52
C GLY A 190 5.10 2.80 -9.78
N LEU A 191 6.10 3.49 -9.21
CA LEU A 191 7.52 3.24 -9.53
C LEU A 191 7.93 1.80 -9.23
N GLU A 192 7.60 1.28 -8.05
CA GLU A 192 7.97 -0.08 -7.64
C GLU A 192 7.25 -1.14 -8.48
N ARG A 193 6.05 -0.85 -9.01
CA ARG A 193 5.35 -1.76 -9.93
C ARG A 193 6.02 -1.76 -11.30
N VAL A 194 6.45 -0.60 -11.81
CA VAL A 194 7.25 -0.51 -13.04
C VAL A 194 8.55 -1.29 -12.87
N ALA A 195 9.28 -1.08 -11.76
CA ALA A 195 10.52 -1.80 -11.46
C ALA A 195 10.29 -3.32 -11.40
N MET A 196 9.22 -3.77 -10.74
CA MET A 196 8.83 -5.18 -10.68
C MET A 196 8.65 -5.79 -12.07
N LEU A 197 7.98 -5.07 -12.98
CA LEU A 197 7.75 -5.52 -14.35
C LEU A 197 9.03 -5.53 -15.18
N GLN A 198 9.86 -4.48 -15.10
CA GLN A 198 11.12 -4.38 -15.85
C GLN A 198 12.16 -5.40 -15.40
N GLN A 199 12.22 -5.70 -14.10
CA GLN A 199 13.11 -6.71 -13.53
C GLN A 199 12.53 -8.13 -13.68
N ASN A 200 11.33 -8.27 -14.25
CA ASN A 200 10.63 -9.54 -14.44
C ASN A 200 10.50 -10.38 -13.16
N VAL A 201 10.23 -9.72 -12.04
CA VAL A 201 10.06 -10.37 -10.73
C VAL A 201 8.59 -10.50 -10.36
N SER A 202 8.28 -11.39 -9.40
CA SER A 202 6.89 -11.77 -9.10
C SER A 202 6.17 -10.80 -8.17
N SER A 203 6.96 -9.98 -7.48
CA SER A 203 6.50 -9.09 -6.43
C SER A 203 7.39 -7.85 -6.29
N VAL A 204 6.80 -6.74 -5.84
CA VAL A 204 7.55 -5.52 -5.48
C VAL A 204 8.58 -5.76 -4.37
N PHE A 205 8.49 -6.85 -3.62
CA PHE A 205 9.48 -7.22 -2.61
C PHE A 205 10.73 -7.89 -3.19
N GLU A 206 10.69 -8.29 -4.46
CA GLU A 206 11.82 -8.91 -5.15
C GLU A 206 12.63 -7.90 -5.98
N ILE A 207 12.21 -6.64 -6.01
CA ILE A 207 12.96 -5.59 -6.71
C ILE A 207 14.26 -5.26 -5.99
N ASP A 208 15.26 -4.84 -6.73
CA ASP A 208 16.56 -4.37 -6.26
C ASP A 208 16.53 -3.40 -5.06
N SER A 209 15.53 -2.52 -4.98
CA SER A 209 15.39 -1.55 -3.87
C SER A 209 14.83 -2.11 -2.55
N LEU A 210 14.37 -3.36 -2.52
CA LEU A 210 13.83 -4.02 -1.32
C LEU A 210 14.47 -5.39 -1.04
N HIS A 211 14.80 -6.13 -2.08
CA HIS A 211 15.32 -7.49 -2.00
C HIS A 211 16.57 -7.62 -1.10
N PRO A 212 17.58 -6.73 -1.17
CA PRO A 212 18.77 -6.83 -0.31
C PRO A 212 18.45 -6.76 1.19
N LEU A 213 17.53 -5.88 1.59
CA LEU A 213 17.09 -5.77 2.99
C LEU A 213 16.37 -7.03 3.45
N ILE A 214 15.51 -7.59 2.60
CA ILE A 214 14.80 -8.84 2.92
C ILE A 214 15.79 -10.01 3.07
N CYS A 215 16.76 -10.13 2.18
CA CYS A 215 17.83 -11.12 2.27
C CYS A 215 18.64 -10.96 3.57
N TYR A 216 18.94 -9.73 3.98
CA TYR A 216 19.60 -9.47 5.26
C TYR A 216 18.75 -9.90 6.46
N ILE A 217 17.47 -9.52 6.50
CA ILE A 217 16.52 -9.93 7.55
C ILE A 217 16.46 -11.46 7.66
N ARG A 218 16.38 -12.15 6.53
CA ARG A 218 16.41 -13.62 6.47
C ARG A 218 17.71 -14.19 7.03
N SER A 219 18.85 -13.57 6.72
CA SER A 219 20.17 -14.03 7.15
C SER A 219 20.36 -13.97 8.67
N VAL A 220 19.70 -13.01 9.32
CA VAL A 220 19.72 -12.78 10.77
C VAL A 220 18.72 -13.69 11.50
N SER A 221 17.71 -14.23 10.81
CA SER A 221 16.71 -15.11 11.43
C SER A 221 17.27 -16.48 11.77
N GLN A 222 16.96 -16.98 12.97
CA GLN A 222 17.27 -18.33 13.42
C GLN A 222 16.47 -19.42 12.68
N LYS A 223 15.45 -19.04 11.88
CA LYS A 223 14.61 -19.96 11.09
C LYS A 223 15.23 -20.39 9.75
N LYS A 224 16.53 -20.13 9.51
CA LYS A 224 17.27 -20.57 8.31
C LYS A 224 17.04 -22.03 7.91
N LEU A 225 16.68 -22.89 8.86
CA LEU A 225 16.55 -24.35 8.68
C LEU A 225 15.16 -24.85 8.25
N LEU A 226 14.12 -24.00 8.14
CA LEU A 226 12.74 -24.46 7.93
C LEU A 226 12.04 -23.90 6.67
N ILE A 227 12.78 -23.20 5.80
CA ILE A 227 12.20 -22.59 4.59
C ILE A 227 12.57 -23.48 3.39
N THR A 228 11.66 -24.36 3.00
CA THR A 228 11.79 -25.23 1.82
C THR A 228 11.43 -24.52 0.50
N ASP A 229 10.83 -23.32 0.58
CA ASP A 229 10.39 -22.54 -0.58
C ASP A 229 11.28 -21.31 -0.79
N ASN A 230 11.70 -21.05 -2.03
CA ASN A 230 12.44 -19.85 -2.43
C ASN A 230 11.65 -18.52 -2.24
N THR A 231 10.49 -18.53 -1.58
CA THR A 231 9.61 -17.35 -1.43
C THR A 231 9.83 -16.64 -0.09
N PHE A 232 9.68 -15.31 -0.09
CA PHE A 232 9.73 -14.53 1.14
C PHE A 232 8.44 -14.64 1.95
N SER A 233 8.59 -14.93 3.25
CA SER A 233 7.48 -14.95 4.19
C SER A 233 6.82 -13.58 4.31
N VAL A 234 5.58 -13.56 4.80
CA VAL A 234 4.83 -12.31 5.04
C VAL A 234 5.59 -11.41 6.02
N ASN A 235 6.19 -11.98 7.07
CA ASN A 235 6.90 -11.21 8.10
C ASN A 235 8.16 -10.55 7.53
N GLU A 236 8.94 -11.26 6.72
CA GLU A 236 10.13 -10.71 6.05
C GLU A 236 9.77 -9.49 5.19
N ARG A 237 8.68 -9.60 4.41
CA ARG A 237 8.17 -8.52 3.57
C ARG A 237 7.67 -7.33 4.38
N VAL A 238 6.93 -7.58 5.46
CA VAL A 238 6.44 -6.52 6.37
C VAL A 238 7.61 -5.77 7.01
N ILE A 239 8.62 -6.47 7.51
CA ILE A 239 9.78 -5.83 8.16
C ILE A 239 10.52 -4.94 7.16
N ALA A 240 10.80 -5.42 5.95
CA ALA A 240 11.53 -4.62 4.96
C ALA A 240 10.75 -3.37 4.53
N ASP A 241 9.45 -3.50 4.21
CA ASP A 241 8.60 -2.36 3.86
C ASP A 241 8.52 -1.35 5.00
N HIS A 242 8.25 -1.81 6.22
CA HIS A 242 8.06 -0.90 7.34
C HIS A 242 9.36 -0.23 7.78
N ILE A 243 10.52 -0.90 7.74
CA ILE A 243 11.81 -0.27 8.02
C ILE A 243 12.12 0.81 6.98
N ARG A 244 11.91 0.53 5.68
CA ARG A 244 12.05 1.55 4.62
C ARG A 244 11.12 2.74 4.87
N ALA A 245 9.87 2.48 5.24
CA ALA A 245 8.90 3.53 5.57
C ALA A 245 9.30 4.35 6.82
N ILE A 246 9.74 3.70 7.90
CA ILE A 246 10.21 4.37 9.13
C ILE A 246 11.39 5.27 8.83
N LEU A 247 12.37 4.79 8.06
CA LEU A 247 13.54 5.54 7.65
C LEU A 247 13.14 6.81 6.90
N LEU A 248 12.37 6.67 5.82
CA LEU A 248 12.05 7.77 4.93
C LEU A 248 11.08 8.77 5.56
N LEU A 249 10.11 8.29 6.36
CA LEU A 249 9.23 9.18 7.14
C LEU A 249 10.01 9.95 8.20
N THR A 250 10.95 9.30 8.90
CA THR A 250 11.83 9.98 9.85
C THR A 250 12.65 11.04 9.13
N PHE A 251 13.22 10.72 7.97
CA PHE A 251 13.95 11.66 7.12
C PHE A 251 13.11 12.90 6.75
N ASP A 252 11.84 12.69 6.38
CA ASP A 252 10.87 13.76 6.08
C ASP A 252 10.35 14.50 7.34
N GLY A 253 10.87 14.20 8.53
CA GLY A 253 10.56 14.91 9.78
C GLY A 253 9.36 14.37 10.55
N ALA A 254 8.96 13.12 10.33
CA ALA A 254 7.93 12.48 11.15
C ALA A 254 8.34 12.45 12.64
N PRO A 255 7.36 12.65 13.57
CA PRO A 255 7.65 12.69 15.00
C PRO A 255 7.95 11.30 15.57
N SER A 256 8.48 11.27 16.79
CA SER A 256 8.68 10.06 17.57
C SER A 256 7.37 9.30 17.82
N PRO A 257 7.42 7.97 18.05
CA PRO A 257 6.23 7.17 18.29
C PRO A 257 5.44 7.62 19.53
N GLY A 258 4.14 7.88 19.33
CA GLY A 258 3.28 8.59 20.29
C GLY A 258 1.80 8.19 20.22
N LYS A 259 0.94 8.85 21.01
CA LYS A 259 -0.50 8.48 21.14
C LYS A 259 -1.40 9.12 20.07
N GLY A 260 -1.05 10.29 19.54
CA GLY A 260 -1.92 11.08 18.66
C GLY A 260 -1.35 11.26 17.24
N GLY A 261 -2.24 11.51 16.27
CA GLY A 261 -1.89 11.93 14.91
C GLY A 261 -0.80 11.09 14.24
N ARG A 262 0.20 11.76 13.67
CA ARG A 262 1.35 11.14 12.98
C ARG A 262 2.20 10.27 13.91
N ALA A 263 2.35 10.68 15.18
CA ALA A 263 3.09 9.91 16.18
C ALA A 263 2.43 8.53 16.45
N ARG A 264 1.08 8.46 16.39
CA ARG A 264 0.34 7.19 16.48
C ARG A 264 0.63 6.27 15.29
N LEU A 265 0.73 6.84 14.09
CA LEU A 265 1.05 6.08 12.88
C LEU A 265 2.48 5.54 12.93
N MET A 266 3.45 6.37 13.36
CA MET A 266 4.83 5.94 13.56
C MET A 266 4.92 4.81 14.59
N ARG A 267 4.23 4.94 15.73
CA ARG A 267 4.12 3.86 16.73
C ARG A 267 3.56 2.57 16.12
N LYS A 268 2.48 2.66 15.34
CA LYS A 268 1.85 1.50 14.71
C LYS A 268 2.83 0.78 13.78
N LEU A 269 3.52 1.54 12.93
CA LEU A 269 4.51 1.03 11.97
C LEU A 269 5.67 0.31 12.68
N ILE A 270 6.22 0.92 13.73
CA ILE A 270 7.30 0.31 14.54
C ILE A 270 6.78 -0.95 15.24
N ARG A 271 5.59 -0.92 15.86
CA ARG A 271 5.04 -2.12 16.53
C ARG A 271 4.74 -3.26 15.57
N GLU A 272 4.26 -3.01 14.36
CA GLU A 272 4.06 -4.06 13.35
C GLU A 272 5.39 -4.65 12.86
N THR A 273 6.44 -3.83 12.77
CA THR A 273 7.82 -4.28 12.53
C THR A 273 8.31 -5.20 13.66
N LEU A 274 8.26 -4.72 14.90
CA LEU A 274 8.68 -5.47 16.10
C LEU A 274 7.88 -6.76 16.30
N THR A 275 6.60 -6.74 15.93
CA THR A 275 5.74 -7.93 15.96
C THR A 275 6.22 -8.98 14.96
N SER A 276 6.52 -8.57 13.73
CA SER A 276 7.02 -9.47 12.69
C SER A 276 8.39 -10.05 13.07
N LEU A 277 9.28 -9.22 13.65
CA LEU A 277 10.57 -9.65 14.20
C LEU A 277 10.39 -10.70 15.31
N LYS A 278 9.47 -10.48 16.25
CA LYS A 278 9.12 -11.46 17.31
C LYS A 278 8.63 -12.79 16.74
N LEU A 279 7.74 -12.77 15.74
CA LEU A 279 7.24 -13.99 15.08
C LEU A 279 8.33 -14.74 14.29
N MET A 280 9.40 -14.03 13.93
CA MET A 280 10.62 -14.58 13.32
C MET A 280 11.69 -14.97 14.34
N ASN A 281 11.39 -14.90 15.64
CA ASN A 281 12.32 -15.14 16.75
C ASN A 281 13.53 -14.19 16.78
N ILE A 282 13.40 -12.98 16.22
CA ILE A 282 14.41 -11.92 16.29
C ILE A 282 13.98 -10.96 17.42
N ASN A 283 14.50 -11.20 18.62
CA ASN A 283 14.15 -10.44 19.84
C ASN A 283 15.30 -9.60 20.39
N ASP A 284 16.54 -9.98 20.05
CA ASP A 284 17.75 -9.32 20.53
C ASP A 284 17.89 -7.91 19.93
N SER A 285 18.10 -6.91 20.78
CA SER A 285 18.17 -5.52 20.35
C SER A 285 19.37 -5.24 19.43
N LYS A 286 20.49 -5.95 19.58
CA LYS A 286 21.65 -5.78 18.69
C LYS A 286 21.32 -6.27 17.28
N LEU A 287 20.64 -7.41 17.17
CA LEU A 287 20.16 -7.92 15.88
C LEU A 287 19.15 -6.97 15.23
N ILE A 288 18.20 -6.44 15.99
CA ILE A 288 17.23 -5.46 15.47
C ILE A 288 17.93 -4.19 14.98
N ASN A 289 18.86 -3.64 15.77
CA ASN A 289 19.65 -2.48 15.37
C ASN A 289 20.48 -2.77 14.12
N SER A 290 21.08 -3.96 13.99
CA SER A 290 21.85 -4.33 12.80
C SER A 290 21.01 -4.35 11.51
N ILE A 291 19.73 -4.72 11.58
CA ILE A 291 18.80 -4.67 10.43
C ILE A 291 18.52 -3.22 10.04
N VAL A 292 18.32 -2.36 11.04
CA VAL A 292 18.06 -0.92 10.83
C VAL A 292 19.30 -0.24 10.24
N GLU A 293 20.48 -0.52 10.78
CA GLU A 293 21.77 -0.02 10.29
C GLU A 293 22.05 -0.50 8.87
N PHE A 294 21.79 -1.77 8.57
CA PHE A 294 21.88 -2.29 7.20
C PHE A 294 20.97 -1.51 6.26
N ALA A 295 19.71 -1.28 6.64
CA ALA A 295 18.77 -0.51 5.82
C ALA A 295 19.26 0.94 5.61
N ILE A 296 19.73 1.62 6.66
CA ILE A 296 20.28 2.97 6.56
C ILE A 296 21.46 3.00 5.59
N ASN A 297 22.43 2.10 5.74
CA ASN A 297 23.61 2.06 4.88
C ASN A 297 23.24 1.75 3.43
N PHE A 298 22.36 0.77 3.21
CA PHE A 298 21.86 0.40 1.89
C PHE A 298 21.14 1.56 1.20
N TYR A 299 20.21 2.24 1.87
CA TYR A 299 19.51 3.37 1.25
C TYR A 299 20.39 4.64 1.14
N SER A 300 21.40 4.78 1.99
CA SER A 300 22.35 5.90 1.93
C SER A 300 23.27 5.86 0.72
N SER A 301 23.45 4.70 0.06
CA SER A 301 24.19 4.65 -1.22
C SER A 301 23.47 5.40 -2.34
N PHE A 302 22.14 5.55 -2.25
CA PHE A 302 21.32 6.32 -3.18
C PHE A 302 21.03 7.74 -2.65
N HIS A 303 20.96 7.88 -1.32
CA HIS A 303 20.58 9.11 -0.62
C HIS A 303 21.48 9.34 0.60
N PRO A 304 22.72 9.87 0.44
CA PRO A 304 23.71 9.99 1.51
C PRO A 304 23.22 10.75 2.76
N GLN A 305 22.27 11.66 2.58
CA GLN A 305 21.64 12.42 3.65
C GLN A 305 20.86 11.57 4.67
N LEU A 306 20.54 10.32 4.36
CA LEU A 306 19.87 9.38 5.27
C LEU A 306 20.77 8.98 6.46
N LEU A 307 22.10 9.09 6.35
CA LEU A 307 23.01 8.84 7.49
C LEU A 307 22.72 9.78 8.67
N ARG A 308 22.24 11.00 8.40
CA ARG A 308 21.94 12.02 9.43
C ARG A 308 20.82 11.62 10.39
N ILE A 309 19.99 10.64 10.01
CA ILE A 309 18.85 10.21 10.81
C ILE A 309 19.09 8.90 11.58
N GLN A 310 20.29 8.30 11.46
CA GLN A 310 20.59 6.99 12.04
C GLN A 310 20.28 6.93 13.53
N THR A 311 20.87 7.83 14.32
CA THR A 311 20.63 7.90 15.77
C THR A 311 19.14 8.01 16.09
N ARG A 312 18.45 8.94 15.42
CA ARG A 312 17.02 9.18 15.64
C ARG A 312 16.14 7.97 15.31
N VAL A 313 16.42 7.24 14.24
CA VAL A 313 15.65 6.02 13.88
C VAL A 313 15.89 4.92 14.91
N LEU A 314 17.15 4.71 15.31
CA LEU A 314 17.49 3.73 16.34
C LEU A 314 16.82 4.06 17.68
N ASP A 315 16.82 5.32 18.09
CA ASP A 315 16.14 5.77 19.31
C ASP A 315 14.63 5.49 19.24
N TYR A 316 13.98 5.85 18.12
CA TYR A 316 12.53 5.60 17.94
C TYR A 316 12.18 4.12 18.08
N ILE A 317 13.00 3.24 17.48
CA ILE A 317 12.77 1.80 17.51
C ILE A 317 13.05 1.24 18.91
N ASN A 318 14.16 1.63 19.54
CA ASN A 318 14.55 1.09 20.85
C ASN A 318 13.59 1.55 21.96
N GLU A 319 13.24 2.83 22.02
CA GLU A 319 12.29 3.35 23.02
C GLU A 319 10.89 2.73 22.86
N GLU A 320 10.43 2.54 21.63
CA GLU A 320 9.13 1.89 21.40
C GLU A 320 9.22 0.37 21.65
N LYS A 321 10.36 -0.27 21.39
CA LYS A 321 10.59 -1.68 21.74
C LYS A 321 10.46 -1.91 23.24
N GLU A 322 11.12 -1.11 24.07
CA GLU A 322 11.02 -1.22 25.53
C GLU A 322 9.56 -1.09 26.01
N ARG A 323 8.85 -0.07 25.52
CA ARG A 323 7.43 0.15 25.85
C ARG A 323 6.55 -1.00 25.36
N PHE A 324 6.85 -1.54 24.18
CA PHE A 324 6.08 -2.64 23.60
C PHE A 324 6.35 -3.96 24.31
N ASP A 325 7.59 -4.24 24.71
CA ASP A 325 7.96 -5.42 25.49
C ASP A 325 7.21 -5.45 26.83
N LEU A 326 7.15 -4.33 27.56
CA LEU A 326 6.35 -4.20 28.79
C LEU A 326 4.85 -4.45 28.53
N THR A 327 4.34 -4.03 27.37
CA THR A 327 2.95 -4.28 26.96
C THR A 327 2.72 -5.78 26.73
N LEU A 328 3.63 -6.43 25.99
CA LEU A 328 3.55 -7.84 25.67
C LEU A 328 3.71 -8.72 26.91
N GLU A 329 4.61 -8.40 27.84
CA GLU A 329 4.75 -9.15 29.10
C GLU A 329 3.44 -9.18 29.89
N LYS A 330 2.81 -8.01 30.07
CA LYS A 330 1.50 -7.92 30.74
C LYS A 330 0.45 -8.72 29.97
N GLY A 331 0.50 -8.65 28.64
CA GLY A 331 -0.35 -9.40 27.75
C GLY A 331 -0.21 -10.91 27.89
N TYR A 332 1.02 -11.43 27.89
CA TYR A 332 1.31 -12.85 28.06
C TYR A 332 0.86 -13.38 29.42
N ARG A 333 1.08 -12.62 30.51
CA ARG A 333 0.54 -12.99 31.83
C ARG A 333 -0.98 -13.11 31.80
N ARG A 334 -1.66 -12.21 31.07
CA ARG A 334 -3.11 -12.26 30.92
C ARG A 334 -3.58 -13.44 30.07
N ILE A 335 -2.92 -13.69 28.95
CA ILE A 335 -3.16 -14.89 28.12
C ILE A 335 -3.04 -16.11 29.02
N ASN A 336 -1.92 -16.30 29.70
CA ASN A 336 -1.67 -17.43 30.60
C ASN A 336 -2.76 -17.60 31.67
N ARG A 337 -3.26 -16.51 32.26
CA ARG A 337 -4.38 -16.55 33.20
C ARG A 337 -5.69 -17.02 32.55
N ILE A 338 -5.97 -16.60 31.31
CA ILE A 338 -7.15 -17.06 30.56
C ILE A 338 -6.99 -18.56 30.21
N VAL A 339 -5.79 -18.98 29.81
CA VAL A 339 -5.50 -20.39 29.50
C VAL A 339 -5.69 -21.30 30.71
N THR A 340 -5.04 -20.94 31.83
CA THR A 340 -5.01 -21.77 33.05
C THR A 340 -6.38 -21.89 33.69
N ASN A 341 -7.25 -20.89 33.54
CA ASN A 341 -8.59 -20.89 34.11
C ASN A 341 -9.65 -21.58 33.23
N LYS A 342 -9.30 -22.02 32.01
CA LYS A 342 -10.25 -22.66 31.08
C LYS A 342 -9.93 -24.13 30.88
N LEU A 343 -10.77 -24.99 31.47
CA LEU A 343 -10.66 -26.46 31.37
C LEU A 343 -10.85 -26.99 29.93
N ASP A 344 -11.60 -26.26 29.10
CA ASP A 344 -11.95 -26.64 27.73
C ASP A 344 -10.89 -26.22 26.68
N LYS A 345 -9.84 -25.49 27.09
CA LYS A 345 -8.82 -24.91 26.20
C LYS A 345 -9.42 -24.12 25.02
N ILE A 346 -10.55 -23.41 25.22
CA ILE A 346 -11.20 -22.61 24.18
C ILE A 346 -11.27 -21.13 24.59
N ILE A 347 -10.75 -20.24 23.75
CA ILE A 347 -10.85 -18.79 23.96
C ILE A 347 -11.90 -18.17 23.03
N SER A 348 -12.69 -17.23 23.55
CA SER A 348 -13.74 -16.58 22.76
C SER A 348 -13.16 -15.49 21.83
N GLY A 349 -13.92 -15.13 20.79
CA GLY A 349 -13.56 -13.99 19.94
C GLY A 349 -13.46 -12.68 20.72
N GLU A 350 -14.35 -12.47 21.70
CA GLU A 350 -14.36 -11.30 22.58
C GLU A 350 -13.12 -11.21 23.46
N ASP A 351 -12.67 -12.33 24.03
CA ASP A 351 -11.43 -12.41 24.80
C ASP A 351 -10.22 -12.02 23.93
N ILE A 352 -10.17 -12.50 22.68
CA ILE A 352 -9.12 -12.13 21.72
C ILE A 352 -9.18 -10.65 21.37
N VAL A 353 -10.37 -10.11 21.09
CA VAL A 353 -10.55 -8.66 20.82
C VAL A 353 -10.14 -7.83 22.03
N LYS A 354 -10.42 -8.30 23.25
CA LYS A 354 -9.99 -7.64 24.49
C LYS A 354 -8.46 -7.62 24.61
N LEU A 355 -7.80 -8.76 24.36
CA LEU A 355 -6.33 -8.86 24.28
C LEU A 355 -5.75 -7.88 23.26
N GLU A 356 -6.40 -7.74 22.10
CA GLU A 356 -5.94 -6.85 21.04
C GLU A 356 -6.17 -5.37 21.36
N LYS A 357 -7.40 -5.01 21.69
CA LYS A 357 -7.84 -3.61 21.76
C LYS A 357 -7.61 -2.98 23.14
N GLN A 358 -7.84 -3.73 24.21
CA GLN A 358 -7.67 -3.23 25.57
C GLN A 358 -6.23 -3.40 26.06
N TYR A 359 -5.61 -4.55 25.79
CA TYR A 359 -4.26 -4.85 26.27
C TYR A 359 -3.16 -4.57 25.24
N GLY A 360 -3.53 -4.19 24.01
CA GLY A 360 -2.58 -3.73 22.99
C GLY A 360 -1.69 -4.83 22.41
N ILE A 361 -2.08 -6.10 22.52
CA ILE A 361 -1.35 -7.24 21.97
C ILE A 361 -1.80 -7.49 20.53
N PRO A 362 -0.92 -7.38 19.52
CA PRO A 362 -1.31 -7.67 18.14
C PRO A 362 -1.95 -9.06 18.00
N TYR A 363 -3.04 -9.14 17.23
CA TYR A 363 -3.78 -10.39 17.01
C TYR A 363 -2.89 -11.54 16.55
N CYS A 364 -1.90 -11.29 15.70
CA CYS A 364 -0.96 -12.31 15.24
C CYS A 364 -0.09 -12.89 16.38
N ILE A 365 0.30 -12.08 17.38
CA ILE A 365 0.98 -12.56 18.59
C ILE A 365 0.03 -13.39 19.45
N VAL A 366 -1.20 -12.91 19.63
CA VAL A 366 -2.24 -13.66 20.36
C VAL A 366 -2.44 -15.02 19.71
N LYS A 367 -2.71 -15.06 18.40
CA LYS A 367 -2.86 -16.28 17.61
C LYS A 367 -1.67 -17.21 17.76
N HIS A 368 -0.44 -16.70 17.61
CA HIS A 368 0.78 -17.49 17.74
C HIS A 368 0.91 -18.12 19.14
N GLN A 369 0.63 -17.35 20.20
CA GLN A 369 0.69 -17.85 21.56
C GLN A 369 -0.41 -18.88 21.85
N LEU A 370 -1.63 -18.67 21.37
CA LEU A 370 -2.72 -19.64 21.51
C LEU A 370 -2.36 -20.97 20.84
N GLN A 371 -1.83 -20.92 19.61
CA GLN A 371 -1.36 -22.10 18.89
C GLN A 371 -0.23 -22.83 19.63
N LYS A 372 0.74 -22.10 20.19
CA LYS A 372 1.86 -22.68 20.96
C LYS A 372 1.40 -23.43 22.23
N ASN A 373 0.25 -23.06 22.79
CA ASN A 373 -0.31 -23.67 24.00
C ASN A 373 -1.48 -24.63 23.72
N ASP A 374 -1.69 -25.03 22.46
CA ASP A 374 -2.78 -25.91 22.01
C ASP A 374 -4.19 -25.40 22.39
N ILE A 375 -4.39 -24.08 22.31
CA ILE A 375 -5.66 -23.42 22.64
C ILE A 375 -6.46 -23.21 21.36
N LYS A 376 -7.68 -23.73 21.36
CA LYS A 376 -8.60 -23.63 20.24
C LYS A 376 -9.26 -22.25 20.22
N PHE A 377 -9.41 -21.69 19.04
CA PHE A 377 -10.16 -20.46 18.81
C PHE A 377 -10.76 -20.46 17.41
N SER A 378 -11.81 -19.66 17.20
CA SER A 378 -12.45 -19.49 15.90
C SER A 378 -12.07 -18.13 15.29
N GLU A 379 -11.43 -18.14 14.12
CA GLU A 379 -11.16 -16.90 13.39
C GLU A 379 -12.45 -16.18 13.01
N TYR A 380 -13.51 -16.92 12.68
CA TYR A 380 -14.82 -16.36 12.38
C TYR A 380 -15.41 -15.64 13.60
N ALA A 381 -15.36 -16.28 14.78
CA ALA A 381 -15.85 -15.66 16.01
C ALA A 381 -15.05 -14.39 16.36
N TYR A 382 -13.72 -14.42 16.23
CA TYR A 382 -12.88 -13.24 16.39
C TYR A 382 -13.27 -12.11 15.43
N ARG A 383 -13.43 -12.40 14.13
CA ARG A 383 -13.81 -11.40 13.12
C ARG A 383 -15.16 -10.76 13.45
N LYS A 384 -16.15 -11.59 13.84
CA LYS A 384 -17.48 -11.11 14.26
C LYS A 384 -17.38 -10.20 15.49
N SER A 385 -16.64 -10.60 16.52
CA SER A 385 -16.42 -9.77 17.72
C SER A 385 -15.66 -8.48 17.41
N LEU A 386 -14.70 -8.51 16.48
CA LEU A 386 -13.95 -7.34 16.06
C LEU A 386 -14.84 -6.33 15.30
N GLU A 387 -15.73 -6.82 14.45
CA GLU A 387 -16.72 -5.98 13.75
C GLU A 387 -17.67 -5.30 14.74
N GLN A 388 -18.20 -6.04 15.71
CA GLN A 388 -19.03 -5.49 16.79
C GLN A 388 -18.27 -4.43 17.59
N TRP A 389 -17.02 -4.71 17.98
CA TRP A 389 -16.19 -3.74 18.70
C TRP A 389 -15.97 -2.46 17.89
N LYS A 390 -15.73 -2.57 16.57
CA LYS A 390 -15.59 -1.42 15.68
C LYS A 390 -16.87 -0.60 15.63
N GLN A 391 -18.04 -1.21 15.50
CA GLN A 391 -19.33 -0.49 15.46
C GLN A 391 -19.61 0.32 16.74
N ILE A 392 -19.10 -0.13 17.89
CA ILE A 392 -19.31 0.53 19.19
C ILE A 392 -18.29 1.66 19.42
N ASN A 393 -17.05 1.51 18.91
CA ASN A 393 -15.91 2.34 19.31
C ASN A 393 -15.28 3.16 18.16
N CYS A 394 -15.77 3.02 16.93
CA CYS A 394 -15.32 3.76 15.74
C CYS A 394 -16.54 4.33 15.03
#